data_AF-A0A944EV25-F1
#
_entry.id   AF-A0A944EV25-F1
#
_cell.length_a   1.000
_cell.length_b   1.000
_cell.length_c   1.000
_cell.angle_alpha   90.00
_cell.angle_beta   90.00
_cell.angle_gamma   90.00
#
_symmetry.space_group_name_H-M   'P 1'
#
loop_
_entity.id
_entity.type
_entity.pdbx_description
1 polymer ?
#
loop_
_entity_poly.entity_id
_entity_poly.type
_entity_poly.pdbx_seq_one_letter_code
_entity_poly.pdbx_strand_id
1 'polypeptide(L)'
;MSDLELDGTVFEDLRKTFSTISNRMETTRRTLRSTDGSVVGADKLVEDVRDFADEWGHGIKQLGKHTQNAVKMIDKIGESFSKLDQDLAESLKSTKKKGK
;
A
#
# COMPACT_ATOMS: atom_id res chain seq x y z
N MET A 1 1.38 28.82 11.21
CA MET A 1 0.32 27.93 10.74
C MET A 1 1.03 26.67 10.32
N SER A 2 0.94 25.62 11.14
CA SER A 2 1.55 24.34 10.80
C SER A 2 0.68 23.72 9.74
N ASP A 3 1.21 23.74 8.51
CA ASP A 3 0.62 23.12 7.33
C ASP A 3 0.07 21.74 7.69
N LEU A 4 -1.23 21.58 7.48
CA LEU A 4 -1.84 20.29 7.21
C LEU A 4 -1.72 19.98 5.70
N GLU A 5 -0.61 20.38 5.07
CA GLU A 5 -0.07 19.63 3.94
C GLU A 5 0.37 18.28 4.51
N LEU A 6 -0.60 17.41 4.75
CA LEU A 6 -0.40 15.98 4.67
C LEU A 6 0.16 15.73 3.28
N ASP A 7 1.48 15.78 3.22
CA ASP A 7 2.28 15.77 2.02
C ASP A 7 1.81 14.64 1.11
N GLY A 8 1.06 15.00 0.07
CA GLY A 8 0.53 14.03 -0.89
C GLY A 8 1.64 13.17 -1.47
N THR A 9 2.87 13.69 -1.48
CA THR A 9 4.06 12.96 -1.92
C THR A 9 4.46 11.85 -0.96
N VAL A 10 4.32 12.00 0.36
CA VAL A 10 4.59 10.93 1.34
C VAL A 10 3.66 9.74 1.12
N PHE A 11 2.39 10.01 0.81
CA PHE A 11 1.41 8.96 0.54
C PHE A 11 1.62 8.28 -0.81
N GLU A 12 1.97 9.05 -1.83
CA GLU A 12 2.34 8.53 -3.13
C GLU A 12 3.61 7.66 -3.05
N ASP A 13 4.59 8.08 -2.26
CA ASP A 13 5.83 7.35 -2.01
C ASP A 13 5.60 6.06 -1.22
N LEU A 14 4.75 6.08 -0.19
CA LEU A 14 4.32 4.89 0.53
C LEU A 14 3.62 3.89 -0.41
N ARG A 15 2.69 4.37 -1.24
CA ARG A 15 1.99 3.55 -2.24
C ARG A 15 2.98 2.92 -3.23
N LYS A 16 3.91 3.71 -3.75
CA LYS A 16 4.95 3.27 -4.71
C LYS A 16 5.90 2.24 -4.08
N THR A 17 6.29 2.48 -2.83
CA THR A 17 7.16 1.57 -2.06
C THR A 17 6.50 0.22 -1.87
N PHE A 18 5.28 0.19 -1.34
CA PHE A 18 4.59 -1.08 -1.14
C PHE A 18 4.27 -1.82 -2.45
N SER A 19 3.92 -1.09 -3.52
CA SER A 19 3.71 -1.69 -4.85
C SER A 19 5.00 -2.34 -5.38
N THR A 20 6.14 -1.67 -5.19
CA THR A 20 7.45 -2.18 -5.60
C THR A 20 7.84 -3.43 -4.81
N ILE A 21 7.62 -3.44 -3.49
CA ILE A 21 7.88 -4.60 -2.62
C ILE A 21 7.02 -5.78 -3.07
N SER A 22 5.73 -5.59 -3.29
CA SER A 22 4.81 -6.63 -3.73
C SER A 22 5.25 -7.25 -5.07
N ASN A 23 5.62 -6.43 -6.05
CA ASN A 23 6.09 -6.89 -7.35
C ASN A 23 7.40 -7.69 -7.26
N ARG A 24 8.36 -7.23 -6.44
CA ARG A 24 9.62 -7.95 -6.22
C ARG A 24 9.37 -9.31 -5.57
N MET A 25 8.51 -9.35 -4.55
CA MET A 25 8.18 -10.61 -3.86
C MET A 25 7.47 -11.61 -4.78
N GLU A 26 6.54 -11.17 -5.64
CA GLU A 26 5.89 -12.05 -6.63
C GLU A 26 6.88 -12.57 -7.68
N THR A 27 7.85 -11.74 -8.09
CA THR A 27 8.91 -12.17 -9.01
C THR A 27 9.73 -13.29 -8.38
N THR A 28 10.19 -13.12 -7.13
CA THR A 28 10.92 -14.15 -6.39
C THR A 28 10.12 -15.45 -6.29
N ARG A 29 8.81 -15.37 -6.00
CA ARG A 29 7.92 -16.54 -5.94
C ARG A 29 7.91 -17.32 -7.25
N ARG A 30 7.77 -16.62 -8.37
CA ARG A 30 7.75 -17.23 -9.71
C ARG A 30 9.09 -17.89 -10.00
N THR A 31 10.20 -17.23 -9.69
CA THR A 31 11.54 -17.79 -9.84
C THR A 31 11.69 -19.09 -9.06
N LEU A 32 11.32 -19.10 -7.77
CA LEU A 32 11.37 -20.30 -6.92
C LEU A 32 10.54 -21.45 -7.51
N ARG A 33 9.30 -21.16 -7.92
CA ARG A 33 8.41 -22.17 -8.53
C ARG A 33 8.89 -22.67 -9.90
N SER A 34 9.57 -21.83 -10.67
CA SER A 34 10.10 -22.17 -12.00
C SER A 34 11.48 -22.83 -11.98
N THR A 35 12.15 -22.84 -10.83
CA THR A 35 13.47 -23.47 -10.69
C THR A 35 13.33 -24.96 -10.96
N ASP A 36 14.19 -25.47 -11.84
CA ASP A 36 14.21 -26.89 -12.19
C ASP A 36 14.50 -27.74 -10.94
N GLY A 37 13.59 -28.65 -10.60
CA GLY A 37 13.75 -29.49 -9.41
C GLY A 37 14.99 -30.38 -9.45
N SER A 38 15.53 -30.64 -10.65
CA SER A 38 16.75 -31.44 -10.83
C SER A 38 18.02 -30.78 -10.29
N VAL A 39 18.08 -29.44 -10.18
CA VAL A 39 19.24 -28.74 -9.55
C VAL A 39 19.23 -28.82 -8.03
N VAL A 40 18.10 -29.20 -7.43
CA VAL A 40 17.88 -29.25 -5.98
C VAL A 40 18.22 -30.65 -5.42
N GLY A 41 18.34 -31.66 -6.29
CA GLY A 41 19.00 -32.95 -6.03
C GLY A 41 18.22 -33.96 -5.18
N ALA A 42 17.19 -33.55 -4.45
CA ALA A 42 16.33 -34.44 -3.67
C ALA A 42 14.85 -34.10 -3.88
N ASP A 43 14.04 -35.09 -4.28
CA ASP A 43 12.60 -34.92 -4.60
C ASP A 43 11.82 -34.22 -3.48
N LYS A 44 12.14 -34.53 -2.22
CA LYS A 44 11.53 -33.91 -1.04
C LYS A 44 11.84 -32.41 -0.94
N LEU A 45 13.06 -32.01 -1.28
CA LEU A 45 13.46 -30.61 -1.26
C LEU A 45 12.79 -29.83 -2.40
N VAL A 46 12.48 -30.48 -3.53
CA VAL A 46 11.68 -29.89 -4.61
C VAL A 46 10.23 -29.64 -4.15
N GLU A 47 9.65 -30.58 -3.43
CA GLU A 47 8.31 -30.47 -2.84
C GLU A 47 8.27 -29.34 -1.80
N ASP A 48 9.22 -29.31 -0.86
CA ASP A 48 9.34 -28.26 0.16
C ASP A 48 9.50 -26.85 -0.46
N VAL A 49 10.27 -26.71 -1.55
CA VAL A 49 10.43 -25.43 -2.27
C VAL A 49 9.13 -25.01 -2.97
N ARG A 50 8.34 -25.96 -3.50
CA ARG A 50 7.05 -25.68 -4.12
C ARG A 50 6.01 -25.25 -3.10
N ASP A 51 5.93 -25.97 -1.97
CA ASP A 51 5.03 -25.63 -0.87
C ASP A 51 5.37 -24.26 -0.28
N PHE A 52 6.66 -24.01 -0.05
CA PHE A 52 7.15 -22.69 0.33
C PHE A 52 6.73 -21.62 -0.68
N ALA A 53 6.88 -21.85 -1.99
CA ALA A 53 6.49 -20.89 -3.01
C ALA A 53 4.96 -20.61 -3.01
N ASP A 54 4.13 -21.59 -2.68
CA ASP A 54 2.68 -21.44 -2.62
C ASP A 54 2.23 -20.70 -1.34
N GLU A 55 2.79 -21.05 -0.18
CA GLU A 55 2.60 -20.29 1.08
C GLU A 55 3.08 -18.84 0.95
N TRP A 56 4.23 -18.64 0.32
CA TRP A 56 4.80 -17.33 0.03
C TRP A 56 3.86 -16.52 -0.87
N GLY A 57 3.22 -17.14 -1.86
CA GLY A 57 2.19 -16.51 -2.69
C GLY A 57 0.97 -16.07 -1.89
N HIS A 58 0.53 -16.88 -0.93
CA HIS A 58 -0.54 -16.51 -0.01
C HIS A 58 -0.15 -15.29 0.84
N GLY A 59 1.05 -15.29 1.41
CA GLY A 59 1.59 -14.19 2.21
C GLY A 59 1.64 -12.86 1.44
N ILE A 60 2.16 -12.87 0.21
CA ILE A 60 2.19 -11.67 -0.65
C ILE A 60 0.79 -11.15 -0.94
N LYS A 61 -0.17 -12.05 -1.24
CA LYS A 61 -1.55 -11.66 -1.52
C LYS A 61 -2.18 -10.95 -0.32
N GLN A 62 -1.92 -11.43 0.89
CA GLN A 62 -2.39 -10.80 2.13
C GLN A 62 -1.71 -9.45 2.35
N LEU A 63 -0.38 -9.36 2.16
CA LEU A 63 0.38 -8.12 2.26
C LEU A 63 -0.13 -7.06 1.27
N GLY A 64 -0.39 -7.45 0.01
CA GLY A 64 -0.98 -6.59 -1.01
C GLY A 64 -2.37 -6.06 -0.61
N LYS A 65 -3.24 -6.90 -0.03
CA LYS A 65 -4.55 -6.45 0.49
C LYS A 65 -4.40 -5.45 1.63
N HIS A 66 -3.51 -5.71 2.59
CA HIS A 66 -3.30 -4.81 3.72
C HIS A 66 -2.75 -3.46 3.27
N THR A 67 -1.78 -3.46 2.35
CA THR A 67 -1.30 -2.24 1.70
C THR A 67 -2.43 -1.49 1.00
N GLN A 68 -3.25 -2.15 0.18
CA GLN A 68 -4.36 -1.49 -0.51
C GLN A 68 -5.37 -0.87 0.47
N ASN A 69 -5.65 -1.55 1.60
CA ASN A 69 -6.51 -1.02 2.63
C ASN A 69 -5.89 0.19 3.33
N ALA A 70 -4.57 0.17 3.59
CA ALA A 70 -3.85 1.31 4.13
C ALA A 70 -3.93 2.52 3.18
N VAL A 71 -3.72 2.31 1.87
CA VAL A 71 -3.88 3.37 0.84
C VAL A 71 -5.30 3.95 0.86
N LYS A 72 -6.33 3.10 0.88
CA LYS A 72 -7.73 3.59 0.96
C LYS A 72 -8.02 4.38 2.23
N MET A 73 -7.43 3.98 3.36
CA MET A 73 -7.61 4.69 4.62
C MET A 73 -6.91 6.05 4.59
N ILE A 74 -5.73 6.10 3.99
CA ILE A 74 -4.99 7.34 3.71
C ILE A 74 -5.80 8.27 2.81
N ASP A 75 -6.35 7.78 1.70
CA ASP A 75 -7.18 8.58 0.79
C ASP A 75 -8.39 9.20 1.52
N LYS A 76 -9.06 8.41 2.37
CA LYS A 76 -10.17 8.89 3.22
C LYS A 76 -9.74 9.97 4.21
N ILE A 77 -8.53 9.88 4.77
CA ILE A 77 -7.99 10.91 5.65
C ILE A 77 -7.83 12.20 4.85
N GLY A 78 -7.20 12.15 3.66
CA GLY A 78 -7.03 13.31 2.78
C GLY A 78 -8.37 13.96 2.39
N GLU A 79 -9.37 13.17 2.03
CA GLU A 79 -10.73 13.68 1.75
C GLU A 79 -11.36 14.36 2.96
N SER A 80 -11.16 13.81 4.17
CA SER A 80 -11.74 14.35 5.40
C SER A 80 -11.09 15.68 5.79
N PHE A 81 -9.77 15.79 5.65
CA PHE A 81 -9.05 17.05 5.85
C PHE A 81 -9.47 18.11 4.84
N SER A 82 -9.58 17.77 3.56
CA SER A 82 -10.03 18.69 2.51
C SER A 82 -11.42 19.25 2.79
N LYS A 83 -12.33 18.41 3.28
CA LYS A 83 -13.68 18.84 3.70
C LYS A 83 -13.64 19.77 4.91
N LEU A 84 -12.87 19.44 5.94
CA LEU A 84 -12.71 20.28 7.12
C LEU A 84 -12.15 21.67 6.76
N ASP A 85 -11.19 21.73 5.85
CA ASP A 85 -10.63 23.00 5.37
C ASP A 85 -11.66 23.82 4.60
N GLN A 86 -12.48 23.17 3.76
CA GLN A 86 -13.56 23.84 3.04
C GLN A 86 -14.61 24.40 4.01
N ASP A 87 -15.08 23.59 4.96
CA ASP A 87 -16.05 24.01 5.98
C ASP A 87 -15.52 25.18 6.82
N LEU A 88 -14.24 25.13 7.18
CA LEU A 88 -13.56 26.21 7.89
C LEU A 88 -13.51 27.49 7.04
N ALA A 89 -13.13 27.39 5.77
CA ALA A 89 -13.08 28.53 4.85
C ALA A 89 -14.47 29.16 4.62
N GLU A 90 -15.51 28.35 4.52
CA GLU A 90 -16.90 28.80 4.40
C GLU A 90 -17.39 29.52 5.67
N SER A 91 -17.08 28.96 6.85
CA SER A 91 -17.42 29.58 8.13
C SER A 91 -16.79 30.98 8.27
N LEU A 92 -15.51 31.13 7.91
CA LEU A 92 -14.78 32.40 7.96
C LEU A 92 -15.35 33.44 6.98
N LYS A 93 -15.78 33.02 5.78
CA LYS A 93 -16.47 33.88 4.82
C LYS A 93 -17.82 34.36 5.35
N SER A 94 -18.57 33.48 6.03
CA SER A 94 -19.88 33.81 6.60
C SER A 94 -19.80 34.86 7.73
N THR A 95 -18.79 34.74 8.60
CA THR A 95 -18.56 35.65 9.72
C THR A 95 -18.15 37.04 9.25
N LYS A 96 -17.32 37.15 8.19
CA LYS A 96 -16.98 38.43 7.56
C LYS A 96 -18.19 39.17 6.95
N LYS A 97 -19.26 38.46 6.58
CA LYS A 97 -20.46 39.04 5.96
C LYS A 97 -21.46 39.62 6.97
N LYS A 98 -21.39 39.19 8.24
CA LYS A 98 -22.28 39.68 9.33
C LYS A 98 -21.73 40.87 10.12
N GLY A 99 -20.46 41.24 9.90
CA GLY A 99 -19.79 42.33 10.63
C GLY A 99 -19.72 43.68 9.88
N LYS A 100 -20.55 43.90 8.86
CA LYS A 100 -20.63 45.15 8.11
C LYS A 100 -22.05 45.71 8.18
#